data_AF-A0A964CXW8-F1
#
_entry.id   AF-A0A964CXW8-F1
#
_cell.length_a   1.000
_cell.length_b   1.000
_cell.length_c   1.000
_cell.angle_alpha   90.00
_cell.angle_beta   90.00
_cell.angle_gamma   90.00
#
_symmetry.space_group_name_H-M   'P 1'
#
loop_
_entity.id
_entity.type
_entity.pdbx_description
1 polymer ?
#
loop_
_entity_poly.entity_id
_entity_poly.type
_entity_poly.pdbx_seq_one_letter_code
_entity_poly.pdbx_strand_id
1 'polypeptide(L)'
;MKLNLSKISKWMAILFASILITFALPLLAREIQLPGSRWVEVRQVRGSVTYQGRPAKVGDRLTTAGQQISTGKNSSAVLAVDTGIATISVAELSTVQVKGLSVAVNGGRVTLLSVPAGLARVSARRLTNPNSRLEINSPAGVVGVRGTEFAVGVGPEGKAATLLLEGKVDASAQGQSVKIEKGYASVTFPGNPPSPPQAFKENMNYELISLSVISPGKVRCICTVDPLNLVYLNDQPLKMDRTGKIDEIVPRPANSDYWLVVRSPVGNEVSYEIGASLLKK
;
A
#
# COMPACT_ATOMS: atom_id res chain seq x y z
N MET A 1 -36.20 -18.92 73.96
CA MET A 1 -36.77 -18.03 72.93
C MET A 1 -36.36 -18.56 71.56
N LYS A 2 -37.24 -19.30 70.87
CA LYS A 2 -36.92 -20.02 69.63
C LYS A 2 -36.89 -19.03 68.45
N LEU A 3 -35.73 -18.80 67.84
CA LEU A 3 -35.64 -18.04 66.59
C LEU A 3 -36.30 -18.85 65.47
N ASN A 4 -37.29 -18.24 64.83
CA ASN A 4 -38.07 -18.81 63.75
C ASN A 4 -37.27 -18.74 62.44
N LEU A 5 -36.68 -19.86 62.04
CA LEU A 5 -35.77 -20.02 60.88
C LEU A 5 -36.47 -19.95 59.50
N SER A 6 -37.78 -19.67 59.42
CA SER A 6 -38.52 -19.70 58.16
C SER A 6 -38.46 -18.42 57.31
N LYS A 7 -37.84 -17.33 57.79
CA LYS A 7 -37.69 -16.07 57.05
C LYS A 7 -36.33 -15.88 56.35
N ILE A 8 -35.32 -16.67 56.70
CA ILE A 8 -33.94 -16.54 56.17
C ILE A 8 -33.78 -17.23 54.80
N SER A 9 -34.63 -18.21 54.47
CA SER A 9 -34.51 -18.96 53.21
C SER A 9 -34.97 -18.19 51.97
N LYS A 10 -35.80 -17.15 52.11
CA LYS A 10 -36.31 -16.38 50.96
C LYS A 10 -35.36 -15.28 50.48
N TRP A 11 -34.49 -14.76 51.36
CA TRP A 11 -33.55 -13.68 51.01
C TRP A 11 -32.19 -14.20 50.55
N MET A 12 -31.79 -15.41 50.97
CA MET A 12 -30.56 -16.08 50.52
C MET A 12 -30.65 -16.68 49.11
N ALA A 13 -31.85 -17.03 48.63
CA ALA A 13 -32.04 -17.54 47.28
C ALA A 13 -31.92 -16.45 46.19
N ILE A 14 -32.16 -15.19 46.54
CA ILE A 14 -32.14 -14.06 45.59
C ILE A 14 -30.69 -13.58 45.35
N LEU A 15 -29.81 -13.67 46.35
CA LEU A 15 -28.40 -13.27 46.22
C LEU A 15 -27.55 -14.25 45.40
N PHE A 16 -27.89 -15.54 45.37
CA PHE A 16 -27.20 -16.53 44.54
C PHE A 16 -27.63 -16.51 43.06
N ALA A 17 -28.87 -16.08 42.78
CA ALA A 17 -29.35 -15.94 41.39
C ALA A 17 -28.71 -14.72 40.68
N SER A 18 -28.34 -13.66 41.42
CA SER A 18 -27.68 -12.48 40.85
C SER A 18 -26.20 -12.68 40.50
N ILE A 19 -25.51 -13.64 41.15
CA ILE A 19 -24.09 -13.93 40.88
C ILE A 19 -23.94 -14.96 39.74
N LEU A 20 -24.97 -15.78 39.46
CA LEU A 20 -24.96 -16.69 38.31
C LEU A 20 -25.26 -15.99 36.96
N ILE A 21 -25.89 -14.81 36.97
CA ILE A 21 -26.22 -14.07 35.73
C ILE A 21 -25.04 -13.22 35.23
N THR A 22 -24.08 -12.88 36.09
CA THR A 22 -22.88 -12.14 35.67
C THR A 22 -21.79 -13.02 35.07
N PHE A 23 -21.86 -14.35 35.21
CA PHE A 23 -20.81 -15.27 34.76
C PHE A 23 -21.14 -16.06 33.49
N ALA A 24 -22.33 -15.90 32.91
CA ALA A 24 -22.82 -16.77 31.86
C ALA A 24 -23.18 -16.04 30.55
N LEU A 25 -22.42 -15.02 30.12
CA LEU A 25 -22.50 -14.51 28.75
C LEU A 25 -21.15 -13.97 28.22
N PRO A 26 -20.13 -14.81 27.92
CA PRO A 26 -19.37 -14.60 26.70
C PRO A 26 -20.17 -15.26 25.57
N LEU A 27 -21.42 -14.81 25.38
CA LEU A 27 -22.22 -15.24 24.24
C LEU A 27 -21.53 -14.61 23.04
N LEU A 28 -20.71 -15.42 22.37
CA LEU A 28 -20.15 -15.25 21.04
C LEU A 28 -20.60 -13.92 20.43
N ALA A 29 -19.84 -12.86 20.68
CA ALA A 29 -19.88 -11.67 19.84
C ALA A 29 -19.34 -12.09 18.46
N ARG A 30 -20.13 -12.90 17.76
CA ARG A 30 -20.05 -13.05 16.33
C ARG A 30 -20.44 -11.65 15.87
N GLU A 31 -19.45 -10.85 15.45
CA GLU A 31 -19.73 -9.61 14.73
C GLU A 31 -20.82 -9.95 13.72
N ILE A 32 -22.01 -9.39 13.91
CA ILE A 32 -23.08 -9.51 12.94
C ILE A 32 -22.56 -8.75 11.72
N GLN A 33 -21.92 -9.48 10.80
CA GLN A 33 -21.50 -8.95 9.52
C GLN A 33 -22.78 -8.63 8.77
N LEU A 34 -23.20 -7.37 8.86
CA LEU A 34 -24.32 -6.85 8.08
C LEU A 34 -24.03 -7.17 6.60
N PRO A 35 -24.92 -7.92 5.92
CA PRO A 35 -24.80 -8.14 4.49
C PRO A 35 -24.76 -6.78 3.79
N GLY A 36 -23.58 -6.37 3.33
CA GLY A 36 -23.39 -5.12 2.58
C GLY A 36 -22.28 -4.19 3.07
N SER A 37 -21.81 -4.29 4.31
CA SER A 37 -20.67 -3.46 4.74
C SER A 37 -19.36 -4.08 4.23
N ARG A 38 -18.63 -3.34 3.39
CA ARG A 38 -17.31 -3.72 2.87
C ARG A 38 -16.26 -2.77 3.40
N TRP A 39 -15.04 -3.25 3.61
CA TRP A 39 -13.99 -2.41 4.20
C TRP A 39 -12.58 -2.86 3.81
N VAL A 40 -11.64 -1.94 3.99
CA VAL A 40 -10.21 -2.23 4.06
C VAL A 40 -9.76 -1.96 5.49
N GLU A 41 -9.29 -2.99 6.20
CA GLU A 41 -8.90 -2.92 7.60
C GLU A 41 -7.38 -2.80 7.75
N VAL A 42 -6.93 -1.92 8.64
CA VAL A 42 -5.54 -1.85 9.07
C VAL A 42 -5.24 -3.03 10.00
N ARG A 43 -4.38 -3.94 9.56
CA ARG A 43 -3.96 -5.13 10.32
C ARG A 43 -2.64 -4.94 11.06
N GLN A 44 -1.74 -4.15 10.49
CA GLN A 44 -0.44 -3.87 11.10
C GLN A 44 -0.02 -2.44 10.79
N VAL A 45 0.65 -1.81 11.75
CA VAL A 45 1.26 -0.48 11.64
C VAL A 45 2.67 -0.57 12.22
N ARG A 46 3.65 -0.01 11.51
CA ARG A 46 5.02 0.22 11.98
C ARG A 46 5.42 1.65 11.64
N GLY A 47 5.98 2.37 12.60
CA GLY A 47 6.41 3.76 12.41
C GLY A 47 5.23 4.74 12.31
N SER A 48 5.43 5.81 11.55
CA SER A 48 4.44 6.85 11.30
C SER A 48 3.50 6.44 10.16
N VAL A 49 2.30 5.99 10.53
CA VAL A 49 1.22 5.69 9.59
C VAL A 49 0.02 6.55 9.93
N THR A 50 -0.54 7.21 8.92
CA THR A 50 -1.70 8.10 9.08
C THR A 50 -2.92 7.53 8.36
N TYR A 51 -4.06 7.59 9.02
CA TYR A 51 -5.38 7.34 8.48
C TYR A 51 -6.19 8.64 8.60
N GLN A 52 -6.57 9.23 7.47
CA GLN A 52 -7.36 10.49 7.44
C GLN A 52 -6.74 11.62 8.29
N GLY A 53 -5.42 11.81 8.20
CA GLY A 53 -4.72 12.88 8.91
C GLY A 53 -4.47 12.63 10.40
N ARG A 54 -5.02 11.55 10.99
CA ARG A 54 -4.67 11.09 12.34
C ARG A 54 -3.75 9.87 12.28
N PRO A 55 -3.01 9.55 13.35
CA PRO A 55 -2.31 8.26 13.44
C PRO A 55 -3.27 7.09 13.22
N ALA A 56 -2.85 6.13 12.39
CA ALA A 56 -3.57 4.90 12.12
C ALA A 56 -3.40 3.92 13.29
N LYS A 57 -4.44 3.13 13.55
CA LYS A 57 -4.47 2.09 14.57
C LYS A 57 -4.88 0.77 13.94
N VAL A 58 -4.39 -0.33 14.48
CA VAL A 58 -4.88 -1.66 14.11
C VAL A 58 -6.39 -1.73 14.40
N GLY A 59 -7.16 -2.23 13.44
CA GLY A 59 -8.62 -2.25 13.49
C GLY A 59 -9.31 -1.04 12.82
N ASP A 60 -8.56 0.00 12.42
CA ASP A 60 -9.13 1.08 11.61
C ASP A 60 -9.68 0.52 10.28
N ARG A 61 -10.88 0.94 9.89
CA ARG A 61 -11.59 0.47 8.69
C ARG A 61 -11.85 1.61 7.71
N LEU A 62 -11.35 1.46 6.49
CA LEU A 62 -11.67 2.32 5.36
C LEU A 62 -12.90 1.73 4.66
N THR A 63 -14.00 2.45 4.67
CA THR A 63 -15.31 2.02 4.16
C THR A 63 -15.82 2.86 3.00
N THR A 64 -15.34 4.10 2.84
CA THR A 64 -15.83 5.04 1.83
C THR A 64 -14.74 5.46 0.85
N ALA A 65 -15.16 5.84 -0.36
CA ALA A 65 -14.27 6.42 -1.35
C ALA A 65 -13.57 7.67 -0.81
N GLY A 66 -12.30 7.84 -1.19
CA GLY A 66 -11.44 8.94 -0.74
C GLY A 66 -10.66 8.63 0.53
N GLN A 67 -11.10 7.66 1.34
CA GLN A 67 -10.35 7.27 2.53
C GLN A 67 -9.01 6.62 2.15
N GLN A 68 -7.95 6.94 2.89
CA GLN A 68 -6.59 6.52 2.59
C GLN A 68 -5.75 6.23 3.83
N ILE A 69 -4.76 5.37 3.63
CA ILE A 69 -3.63 5.12 4.51
C ILE A 69 -2.37 5.67 3.86
N SER A 70 -1.58 6.42 4.61
CA SER A 70 -0.28 6.94 4.18
C SER A 70 0.79 6.56 5.18
N THR A 71 1.96 6.14 4.69
CA THR A 71 3.13 5.75 5.48
C THR A 71 4.22 6.81 5.32
N GLY A 72 4.86 7.19 6.42
CA GLY A 72 6.04 8.06 6.42
C GLY A 72 7.33 7.30 6.14
N LYS A 73 8.47 7.96 6.34
CA LYS A 73 9.80 7.32 6.33
C LYS A 73 9.92 6.27 7.45
N ASN A 74 10.68 5.21 7.22
CA ASN A 74 10.89 4.06 8.10
C ASN A 74 9.58 3.44 8.63
N SER A 75 8.52 3.52 7.82
CA SER A 75 7.16 3.15 8.24
C SER A 75 6.53 2.17 7.27
N SER A 76 5.63 1.32 7.75
CA SER A 76 4.90 0.39 6.89
C SER A 76 3.54 0.04 7.48
N ALA A 77 2.64 -0.42 6.62
CA ALA A 77 1.32 -0.89 7.03
C ALA A 77 0.94 -2.17 6.30
N VAL A 78 0.11 -3.00 6.92
CA VAL A 78 -0.55 -4.13 6.27
C VAL A 78 -2.05 -3.92 6.33
N LEU A 79 -2.71 -3.98 5.18
CA LEU A 79 -4.14 -3.80 5.03
C LEU A 79 -4.79 -5.11 4.58
N ALA A 80 -5.99 -5.40 5.08
CA ALA A 80 -6.80 -6.53 4.64
C ALA A 80 -8.09 -6.01 3.98
N VAL A 81 -8.39 -6.50 2.79
CA VAL A 81 -9.63 -6.18 2.06
C VAL A 81 -10.67 -7.24 2.39
N ASP A 82 -11.76 -6.81 3.02
CA ASP A 82 -12.80 -7.68 3.58
C ASP A 82 -12.20 -8.87 4.37
N THR A 83 -12.98 -9.93 4.57
CA THR A 83 -12.50 -11.23 5.07
C THR A 83 -11.79 -12.01 3.95
N GLY A 84 -10.54 -11.62 3.67
CA GLY A 84 -9.60 -12.42 2.89
C GLY A 84 -9.72 -12.29 1.38
N ILE A 85 -10.21 -11.16 0.84
CA ILE A 85 -10.14 -10.92 -0.62
C ILE A 85 -8.71 -10.62 -1.04
N ALA A 86 -8.03 -9.73 -0.32
CA ALA A 86 -6.65 -9.39 -0.57
C ALA A 86 -5.97 -8.88 0.70
N THR A 87 -4.65 -9.03 0.74
CA THR A 87 -3.76 -8.38 1.69
C THR A 87 -2.86 -7.42 0.92
N ILE A 88 -2.65 -6.22 1.47
CA ILE A 88 -1.86 -5.17 0.85
C ILE A 88 -0.77 -4.74 1.84
N SER A 89 0.48 -5.01 1.49
CA SER A 89 1.64 -4.50 2.22
C SER A 89 2.03 -3.15 1.63
N VAL A 90 1.97 -2.11 2.44
CA VAL A 90 2.29 -0.72 2.07
C VAL A 90 3.68 -0.40 2.58
N ALA A 91 4.61 -0.10 1.67
CA ALA A 91 5.99 0.26 2.00
C ALA A 91 6.05 1.67 2.62
N GLU A 92 7.24 2.15 2.96
CA GLU A 92 7.41 3.54 3.44
C GLU A 92 7.15 4.56 2.32
N LEU A 93 6.88 5.81 2.71
CA LEU A 93 6.63 6.92 1.78
C LEU A 93 5.57 6.59 0.71
N SER A 94 4.51 5.90 1.13
CA SER A 94 3.52 5.32 0.24
C SER A 94 2.10 5.69 0.67
N THR A 95 1.17 5.64 -0.27
CA THR A 95 -0.26 5.87 0.01
C THR A 95 -1.11 4.84 -0.71
N VAL A 96 -2.13 4.34 -0.01
CA VAL A 96 -3.20 3.50 -0.58
C VAL A 96 -4.54 4.15 -0.24
N GLN A 97 -5.38 4.33 -1.25
CA GLN A 97 -6.70 4.96 -1.13
C GLN A 97 -7.80 4.04 -1.64
N VAL A 98 -8.95 4.08 -0.98
CA VAL A 98 -10.19 3.45 -1.46
C VAL A 98 -10.82 4.33 -2.54
N LYS A 99 -11.05 3.76 -3.73
CA LYS A 99 -11.84 4.39 -4.79
C LYS A 99 -13.30 3.96 -4.76
N GLY A 100 -13.56 2.72 -4.35
CA GLY A 100 -14.93 2.21 -4.23
C GLY A 100 -14.96 0.79 -3.67
N LEU A 101 -15.94 0.52 -2.82
CA LEU A 101 -16.24 -0.81 -2.29
C LEU A 101 -17.75 -1.03 -2.45
N SER A 102 -18.15 -1.99 -3.26
CA SER A 102 -19.58 -2.29 -3.47
C SER A 102 -19.85 -3.78 -3.64
N VAL A 103 -21.11 -4.15 -3.44
CA VAL A 103 -21.63 -5.49 -3.77
C VAL A 103 -22.55 -5.33 -4.98
N ALA A 104 -22.24 -6.03 -6.06
CA ALA A 104 -23.09 -6.11 -7.24
C ALA A 104 -24.40 -6.84 -6.92
N VAL A 105 -25.44 -6.61 -7.72
CA VAL A 105 -26.80 -7.17 -7.52
C VAL A 105 -26.79 -8.70 -7.35
N ASN A 106 -25.87 -9.39 -8.02
CA ASN A 106 -25.69 -10.84 -7.96
C ASN A 106 -24.67 -11.31 -6.90
N GLY A 107 -24.40 -10.49 -5.89
CA GLY A 107 -23.49 -10.78 -4.78
C GLY A 107 -22.00 -10.70 -5.13
N GLY A 108 -21.64 -10.26 -6.35
CA GLY A 108 -20.26 -10.01 -6.74
C GLY A 108 -19.63 -8.89 -5.92
N ARG A 109 -18.35 -9.01 -5.55
CA ARG A 109 -17.65 -7.99 -4.75
C ARG A 109 -16.73 -7.16 -5.65
N VAL A 110 -16.98 -5.86 -5.77
CA VAL A 110 -16.20 -4.93 -6.60
C VAL A 110 -15.32 -4.04 -5.72
N THR A 111 -14.02 -4.33 -5.67
CA THR A 111 -13.02 -3.56 -4.91
C THR A 111 -12.20 -2.69 -5.86
N LEU A 112 -12.28 -1.38 -5.70
CA LEU A 112 -11.47 -0.42 -6.43
C LEU A 112 -10.58 0.31 -5.43
N LEU A 113 -9.27 0.08 -5.55
CA LEU A 113 -8.26 0.78 -4.75
C LEU A 113 -7.34 1.56 -5.65
N SER A 114 -6.62 2.53 -5.09
CA SER A 114 -5.59 3.25 -5.82
C SER A 114 -4.31 3.39 -5.01
N VAL A 115 -3.18 3.32 -5.70
CA VAL A 115 -1.85 3.63 -5.20
C VAL A 115 -1.40 4.90 -5.91
N PRO A 116 -1.63 6.10 -5.32
CA PRO A 116 -1.23 7.35 -5.96
C PRO A 116 0.29 7.60 -5.90
N ALA A 117 0.99 7.03 -4.92
CA ALA A 117 2.44 7.21 -4.74
C ALA A 117 3.04 6.10 -3.86
N GLY A 118 4.31 5.81 -4.09
CA GLY A 118 5.09 4.84 -3.33
C GLY A 118 4.86 3.40 -3.80
N LEU A 119 5.07 2.43 -2.92
CA LEU A 119 5.09 1.01 -3.26
C LEU A 119 4.04 0.24 -2.44
N ALA A 120 3.25 -0.58 -3.14
CA ALA A 120 2.32 -1.53 -2.52
C ALA A 120 2.48 -2.91 -3.14
N ARG A 121 2.56 -3.94 -2.29
CA ARG A 121 2.48 -5.35 -2.69
C ARG A 121 1.10 -5.88 -2.36
N VAL A 122 0.45 -6.50 -3.33
CA VAL A 122 -0.92 -6.98 -3.24
C VAL A 122 -0.92 -8.48 -3.46
N SER A 123 -1.43 -9.22 -2.48
CA SER A 123 -1.71 -10.64 -2.57
C SER A 123 -3.22 -10.83 -2.54
N ALA A 124 -3.81 -11.26 -3.66
CA ALA A 124 -5.24 -11.41 -3.81
C ALA A 124 -5.60 -12.86 -4.09
N ARG A 125 -6.60 -13.38 -3.38
CA ARG A 125 -7.11 -14.72 -3.66
C ARG A 125 -7.83 -14.75 -5.01
N ARG A 126 -8.00 -15.96 -5.54
CA ARG A 126 -8.84 -16.17 -6.73
C ARG A 126 -10.29 -15.82 -6.39
N LEU A 127 -10.87 -14.92 -7.17
CA LEU A 127 -12.29 -14.57 -7.09
C LEU A 127 -13.12 -15.64 -7.80
N THR A 128 -14.07 -16.25 -7.09
CA THR A 128 -14.91 -17.34 -7.60
C THR A 128 -16.19 -16.84 -8.26
N ASN A 129 -16.80 -15.77 -7.74
CA ASN A 129 -17.94 -15.14 -8.40
C ASN A 129 -17.45 -14.32 -9.62
N PRO A 130 -17.98 -14.57 -10.83
CA PRO A 130 -17.54 -13.89 -12.06
C PRO A 130 -17.75 -12.38 -12.02
N ASN A 131 -18.69 -11.90 -11.22
CA ASN A 131 -19.00 -10.47 -11.04
C ASN A 131 -18.16 -9.81 -9.94
N SER A 132 -17.27 -10.56 -9.29
CA SER A 132 -16.29 -9.96 -8.39
C SER A 132 -15.10 -9.45 -9.17
N ARG A 133 -14.62 -8.26 -8.81
CA ARG A 133 -13.50 -7.59 -9.44
C ARG A 133 -12.65 -6.92 -8.37
N LEU A 134 -11.33 -7.02 -8.49
CA LEU A 134 -10.37 -6.24 -7.73
C LEU A 134 -9.50 -5.49 -8.74
N GLU A 135 -9.44 -4.17 -8.58
CA GLU A 135 -8.60 -3.29 -9.38
C GLU A 135 -7.70 -2.47 -8.48
N ILE A 136 -6.44 -2.35 -8.90
CA ILE A 136 -5.50 -1.40 -8.34
C ILE A 136 -5.20 -0.34 -9.39
N ASN A 137 -5.59 0.89 -9.08
CA ASN A 137 -5.41 2.03 -9.95
C ASN A 137 -4.14 2.79 -9.57
N SER A 138 -3.43 3.27 -10.57
CA SER A 138 -2.37 4.27 -10.45
C SER A 138 -2.72 5.47 -11.33
N PRO A 139 -2.04 6.61 -11.23
CA PRO A 139 -2.26 7.71 -12.17
C PRO A 139 -1.94 7.33 -13.63
N ALA A 140 -1.07 6.34 -13.85
CA ALA A 140 -0.70 5.88 -15.19
C ALA A 140 -1.66 4.84 -15.79
N GLY A 141 -2.45 4.12 -14.99
CA GLY A 141 -3.28 3.04 -15.50
C GLY A 141 -3.90 2.15 -14.42
N VAL A 142 -4.56 1.08 -14.86
CA VAL A 142 -5.30 0.15 -14.02
C VAL A 142 -4.71 -1.24 -14.14
N VAL A 143 -4.57 -1.94 -13.01
CA VAL A 143 -4.19 -3.35 -12.96
C VAL A 143 -5.39 -4.18 -12.50
N GLY A 144 -5.86 -5.09 -13.36
CA GLY A 144 -6.91 -6.04 -13.03
C GLY A 144 -6.36 -7.25 -12.28
N VAL A 145 -6.92 -7.55 -11.11
CA VAL A 145 -6.38 -8.55 -10.18
C VAL A 145 -7.32 -9.74 -10.07
N ARG A 146 -6.82 -10.94 -10.38
CA ARG A 146 -7.58 -12.18 -10.22
C ARG A 146 -6.69 -13.35 -9.82
N GLY A 147 -6.59 -13.61 -8.51
CA GLY A 147 -5.80 -14.73 -7.99
C GLY A 147 -4.32 -14.58 -8.28
N THR A 148 -3.75 -13.46 -7.84
CA THR A 148 -2.36 -13.09 -8.14
C THR A 148 -1.68 -12.41 -6.96
N GLU A 149 -0.36 -12.49 -6.98
CA GLU A 149 0.50 -11.70 -6.12
C GLU A 149 1.37 -10.79 -6.98
N PHE A 150 1.31 -9.48 -6.77
CA PHE A 150 2.03 -8.51 -7.57
C PHE A 150 2.44 -7.29 -6.73
N ALA A 151 3.32 -6.48 -7.26
CA ALA A 151 3.71 -5.20 -6.69
C ALA A 151 3.49 -4.07 -7.68
N VAL A 152 3.11 -2.90 -7.16
CA VAL A 152 2.96 -1.67 -7.92
C VAL A 152 3.75 -0.56 -7.24
N GLY A 153 4.77 -0.05 -7.93
CA GLY A 153 5.56 1.10 -7.52
C GLY A 153 5.16 2.32 -8.33
N VAL A 154 4.77 3.41 -7.66
CA VAL A 154 4.32 4.65 -8.27
C VAL A 154 5.25 5.80 -7.87
N GLY A 155 5.96 6.33 -8.87
CA GLY A 155 6.90 7.44 -8.70
C GLY A 155 6.25 8.80 -8.95
N PRO A 156 7.04 9.89 -8.89
CA PRO A 156 6.60 11.23 -9.25
C PRO A 156 5.97 11.28 -10.64
N GLU A 157 5.04 12.23 -10.81
CA GLU A 157 4.19 12.37 -11.99
C GLU A 157 3.33 11.14 -12.31
N GLY A 158 3.33 10.11 -11.47
CA GLY A 158 2.41 8.98 -11.62
C GLY A 158 2.91 7.84 -12.50
N LYS A 159 4.19 7.82 -12.88
CA LYS A 159 4.86 6.63 -13.44
C LYS A 159 4.54 5.42 -12.56
N ALA A 160 4.09 4.32 -13.15
CA ALA A 160 3.78 3.08 -12.45
C ALA A 160 4.60 1.91 -13.01
N ALA A 161 5.36 1.23 -12.15
CA ALA A 161 5.99 -0.05 -12.44
C ALA A 161 5.16 -1.17 -11.79
N THR A 162 4.71 -2.13 -12.60
CA THR A 162 3.96 -3.30 -12.14
C THR A 162 4.81 -4.55 -12.32
N LEU A 163 5.09 -5.27 -11.23
CA LEU A 163 5.83 -6.53 -11.23
C LEU A 163 4.94 -7.66 -10.75
N LEU A 164 4.94 -8.79 -11.46
CA LEU A 164 4.16 -9.95 -11.07
C LEU A 164 5.00 -11.05 -10.40
N LEU A 165 4.57 -11.47 -9.22
CA LEU A 165 5.23 -12.49 -8.40
C LEU A 165 4.57 -13.85 -8.55
N GLU A 166 3.24 -13.89 -8.64
CA GLU A 166 2.44 -15.08 -8.88
C GLU A 166 1.20 -14.83 -9.74
N GLY A 167 0.84 -15.79 -10.58
CA GLY A 167 -0.34 -15.76 -11.46
C GLY A 167 -0.14 -14.91 -12.73
N LYS A 168 -1.17 -14.15 -13.13
CA LYS A 168 -1.17 -13.23 -14.29
C LYS A 168 -2.07 -12.01 -14.06
N VAL A 169 -1.64 -10.83 -14.50
CA VAL A 169 -2.47 -9.61 -14.44
C VAL A 169 -2.55 -8.95 -15.82
N ASP A 170 -3.63 -8.23 -16.06
CA ASP A 170 -3.74 -7.33 -17.21
C ASP A 170 -3.50 -5.90 -16.69
N ALA A 171 -2.44 -5.27 -17.20
CA ALA A 171 -2.18 -3.85 -16.99
C ALA A 171 -2.73 -3.08 -18.19
N SER A 172 -3.57 -2.08 -17.94
CA SER A 172 -4.27 -1.34 -18.99
C SER A 172 -4.11 0.17 -18.82
N ALA A 173 -3.78 0.85 -19.92
CA ALA A 173 -3.74 2.30 -20.02
C ALA A 173 -3.93 2.74 -21.47
N GLN A 174 -4.49 3.93 -21.70
CA GLN A 174 -4.71 4.49 -23.04
C GLN A 174 -5.42 3.53 -24.01
N GLY A 175 -6.41 2.77 -23.52
CA GLY A 175 -7.16 1.80 -24.32
C GLY A 175 -6.39 0.55 -24.75
N GLN A 176 -5.13 0.40 -24.32
CA GLN A 176 -4.30 -0.78 -24.57
C GLN A 176 -4.10 -1.58 -23.29
N SER A 177 -3.97 -2.89 -23.43
CA SER A 177 -3.74 -3.80 -22.32
C SER A 177 -2.59 -4.74 -22.63
N VAL A 178 -1.71 -4.95 -21.64
CA VAL A 178 -0.63 -5.93 -21.70
C VAL A 178 -0.85 -6.96 -20.60
N LYS A 179 -0.69 -8.23 -20.94
CA LYS A 179 -0.71 -9.32 -19.97
C LYS A 179 0.68 -9.48 -19.39
N ILE A 180 0.79 -9.38 -18.07
CA ILE A 180 2.03 -9.59 -17.33
C ILE A 180 1.93 -10.97 -16.67
N GLU A 181 2.99 -11.77 -16.81
CA GLU A 181 3.09 -13.11 -16.22
C GLU A 181 4.15 -13.14 -15.12
N LYS A 182 4.16 -14.20 -14.31
CA LYS A 182 5.09 -14.36 -13.19
C LYS A 182 6.54 -14.09 -13.62
N GLY A 183 7.24 -13.26 -12.87
CA GLY A 183 8.64 -12.91 -13.14
C GLY A 183 8.81 -11.84 -14.22
N TYR A 184 7.73 -11.26 -14.73
CA TYR A 184 7.77 -10.15 -15.68
C TYR A 184 7.25 -8.87 -15.04
N ALA A 185 7.70 -7.74 -15.59
CA ALA A 185 7.25 -6.42 -15.20
C ALA A 185 6.94 -5.53 -16.42
N SER A 186 6.13 -4.51 -16.20
CA SER A 186 5.81 -3.48 -17.19
C SER A 186 5.83 -2.12 -16.53
N VAL A 187 6.27 -1.10 -17.27
CA VAL A 187 6.24 0.30 -16.84
C VAL A 187 5.19 1.05 -17.65
N THR A 188 4.37 1.83 -16.98
CA THR A 188 3.38 2.70 -17.59
C THR A 188 3.63 4.13 -17.16
N PHE A 189 3.62 5.04 -18.12
CA PHE A 189 3.66 6.48 -17.87
C PHE A 189 2.28 7.07 -18.15
N PRO A 190 1.83 8.10 -17.43
CA PRO A 190 0.56 8.75 -17.74
C PRO A 190 0.49 9.19 -19.20
N GLY A 191 -0.71 9.09 -19.78
CA GLY A 191 -0.93 9.39 -21.19
C GLY A 191 -0.35 8.38 -22.17
N ASN A 192 0.20 7.25 -21.71
CA ASN A 192 0.83 6.24 -22.57
C ASN A 192 0.33 4.82 -22.26
N PRO A 193 0.33 3.91 -23.25
CA PRO A 193 0.06 2.52 -22.99
C PRO A 193 1.17 1.89 -22.13
N PRO A 194 0.89 0.76 -21.45
CA PRO A 194 1.92 0.03 -20.72
C PRO A 194 3.00 -0.48 -21.68
N SER A 195 4.26 -0.51 -21.22
CA SER A 195 5.34 -1.12 -22.01
C SER A 195 5.09 -2.61 -22.22
N PRO A 196 5.60 -3.23 -23.30
CA PRO A 196 5.67 -4.68 -23.39
C PRO A 196 6.31 -5.28 -22.11
N PRO A 197 5.77 -6.38 -21.57
CA PRO A 197 6.33 -7.02 -20.39
C PRO A 197 7.77 -7.47 -20.65
N GLN A 198 8.66 -7.21 -19.69
CA GLN A 198 10.05 -7.62 -19.72
C GLN A 198 10.35 -8.51 -18.51
N ALA A 199 11.28 -9.45 -18.68
CA ALA A 199 11.70 -10.31 -17.57
C ALA A 199 12.32 -9.44 -16.46
N PHE A 200 11.83 -9.61 -15.23
CA PHE A 200 12.36 -8.88 -14.09
C PHE A 200 13.66 -9.53 -13.63
N LYS A 201 14.73 -8.77 -13.75
CA LYS A 201 16.01 -9.03 -13.09
C LYS A 201 16.30 -7.83 -12.21
N GLU A 202 16.42 -8.06 -10.91
CA GLU A 202 16.69 -6.97 -9.99
C GLU A 202 18.03 -6.30 -10.34
N ASN A 203 17.97 -4.99 -10.57
CA ASN A 203 19.11 -4.14 -10.84
C ASN A 203 18.96 -2.88 -10.00
N MET A 204 19.73 -2.79 -8.92
CA MET A 204 19.68 -1.66 -7.98
C MET A 204 20.73 -0.61 -8.27
N ASN A 205 21.58 -0.83 -9.27
CA ASN A 205 22.66 0.07 -9.59
C ASN A 205 22.13 1.38 -10.16
N TYR A 206 22.83 2.45 -9.85
CA TYR A 206 22.67 3.76 -10.48
C TYR A 206 24.00 4.19 -11.10
N GLU A 207 23.92 5.00 -12.15
CA GLU A 207 25.09 5.65 -12.74
C GLU A 207 24.93 7.16 -12.56
N LEU A 208 25.82 7.75 -11.74
CA LEU A 208 25.82 9.20 -11.53
C LEU A 208 26.51 9.90 -12.71
N ILE A 209 25.78 10.74 -13.42
CA ILE A 209 26.31 11.57 -14.51
C ILE A 209 26.83 12.90 -13.95
N SER A 210 26.02 13.56 -13.11
CA SER A 210 26.43 14.76 -12.40
C SER A 210 25.60 15.03 -11.16
N LEU A 211 26.25 15.65 -10.16
CA LEU A 211 25.58 16.31 -9.06
C LEU A 211 26.20 17.71 -8.94
N SER A 212 25.41 18.75 -9.21
CA SER A 212 25.94 20.13 -9.27
C SER A 212 25.08 21.13 -8.53
N VAL A 213 25.71 22.05 -7.82
CA VAL A 213 25.00 23.13 -7.12
C VAL A 213 24.47 24.12 -8.15
N ILE A 214 23.17 24.42 -8.10
CA ILE A 214 22.54 25.41 -9.00
C ILE A 214 22.34 26.74 -8.27
N SER A 215 22.03 26.68 -6.97
CA SER A 215 21.94 27.84 -6.09
C SER A 215 22.17 27.41 -4.64
N PRO A 216 22.32 28.34 -3.67
CA PRO A 216 22.59 27.98 -2.27
C PRO A 216 21.64 26.92 -1.67
N GLY A 217 20.38 26.86 -2.14
CA GLY A 217 19.37 25.90 -1.67
C GLY A 217 18.98 24.81 -2.66
N LYS A 218 19.64 24.69 -3.83
CA LYS A 218 19.23 23.74 -4.88
C LYS A 218 20.43 23.02 -5.50
N VAL A 219 20.28 21.72 -5.71
CA VAL A 219 21.22 20.88 -6.46
C VAL A 219 20.50 20.29 -7.67
N ARG A 220 21.22 20.10 -8.78
CA ARG A 220 20.76 19.30 -9.91
C ARG A 220 21.41 17.94 -9.85
N CYS A 221 20.60 16.88 -9.85
CA CYS A 221 21.02 15.50 -9.87
C CYS A 221 20.71 14.91 -11.25
N ILE A 222 21.74 14.43 -11.95
CA ILE A 222 21.61 13.72 -13.20
C ILE A 222 22.19 12.33 -13.02
N CYS A 223 21.36 11.30 -13.17
CA CYS A 223 21.77 9.90 -13.08
C CYS A 223 20.87 9.02 -13.94
N THR A 224 21.28 7.77 -14.13
CA THR A 224 20.44 6.73 -14.74
C THR A 224 20.26 5.58 -13.76
N VAL A 225 19.09 4.94 -13.84
CA VAL A 225 18.72 3.75 -13.07
C VAL A 225 17.79 2.88 -13.91
N ASP A 226 17.54 1.64 -13.48
CA ASP A 226 16.49 0.83 -14.09
C ASP A 226 15.11 1.52 -13.99
N PRO A 227 14.37 1.68 -15.10
CA PRO A 227 13.02 2.26 -15.11
C PRO A 227 12.00 1.54 -14.24
N LEU A 228 12.25 0.34 -13.74
CA LEU A 228 11.36 -0.35 -12.81
C LEU A 228 11.46 0.19 -11.39
N ASN A 229 12.57 0.83 -11.04
CA ASN A 229 12.81 1.28 -9.67
C ASN A 229 12.14 2.63 -9.36
N LEU A 230 11.93 2.86 -8.07
CA LEU A 230 11.73 4.19 -7.49
C LEU A 230 13.08 4.71 -6.99
N VAL A 231 13.30 6.01 -7.13
CA VAL A 231 14.54 6.66 -6.67
C VAL A 231 14.19 7.83 -5.79
N TYR A 232 14.95 7.97 -4.71
CA TYR A 232 14.83 9.07 -3.76
C TYR A 232 16.21 9.70 -3.56
N LEU A 233 16.27 11.02 -3.43
CA LEU A 233 17.46 11.73 -2.99
C LEU A 233 17.11 12.47 -1.70
N ASN A 234 17.71 12.05 -0.59
CA ASN A 234 17.38 12.58 0.75
C ASN A 234 15.87 12.57 1.03
N ASP A 235 15.23 11.43 0.82
CA ASP A 235 13.79 11.19 0.95
C ASP A 235 12.88 11.88 -0.09
N GLN A 236 13.44 12.77 -0.92
CA GLN A 236 12.69 13.39 -2.01
C GLN A 236 12.62 12.43 -3.20
N PRO A 237 11.43 11.99 -3.63
CA PRO A 237 11.30 11.10 -4.78
C PRO A 237 11.71 11.85 -6.06
N LEU A 238 12.48 11.20 -6.92
CA LEU A 238 12.98 11.75 -8.18
C LEU A 238 12.13 11.32 -9.36
N LYS A 239 11.80 12.28 -10.22
CA LYS A 239 11.19 12.01 -11.52
C LYS A 239 12.19 11.32 -12.44
N MET A 240 11.68 10.42 -13.26
CA MET A 240 12.45 9.64 -14.21
C MET A 240 11.72 9.58 -15.54
N ASP A 241 12.46 9.64 -16.64
CA ASP A 241 11.90 9.40 -17.97
C ASP A 241 11.79 7.89 -18.30
N ARG A 242 11.37 7.57 -19.53
CA ARG A 242 11.16 6.18 -19.97
C ARG A 242 12.45 5.38 -20.13
N THR A 243 13.58 6.05 -20.24
CA THR A 243 14.90 5.45 -20.43
C THR A 243 15.59 5.16 -19.10
N GLY A 244 15.01 5.62 -17.99
CA GLY A 244 15.64 5.48 -16.67
C GLY A 244 16.47 6.70 -16.28
N LYS A 245 16.52 7.73 -17.12
CA LYS A 245 17.27 8.95 -16.85
C LYS A 245 16.49 9.83 -15.88
N ILE A 246 17.22 10.35 -14.92
CA ILE A 246 16.80 11.35 -13.93
C ILE A 246 17.59 12.62 -14.22
N ASP A 247 16.90 13.76 -14.26
CA ASP A 247 17.49 15.08 -14.43
C ASP A 247 16.64 16.08 -13.65
N GLU A 248 16.89 16.14 -12.34
CA GLU A 248 15.99 16.81 -11.40
C GLU A 248 16.74 17.86 -10.56
N ILE A 249 16.04 18.96 -10.26
CA ILE A 249 16.52 19.99 -9.33
C ILE A 249 15.80 19.78 -7.99
N VAL A 250 16.56 19.41 -6.97
CA VAL A 250 16.02 19.14 -5.63
C VAL A 250 16.62 20.07 -4.58
N PRO A 251 15.96 20.21 -3.40
CA PRO A 251 16.52 20.97 -2.30
C PRO A 251 17.91 20.47 -1.90
N ARG A 252 18.82 21.41 -1.64
CA ARG A 252 20.15 21.11 -1.12
C ARG A 252 20.05 20.88 0.40
N PRO A 253 20.55 19.75 0.92
CA PRO A 253 20.60 19.51 2.36
C PRO A 253 21.66 20.40 3.03
N ALA A 254 21.43 20.77 4.29
CA ALA A 254 22.30 21.69 5.03
C ALA A 254 23.72 21.12 5.27
N ASN A 255 23.81 19.81 5.53
CA ASN A 255 25.08 19.10 5.72
C ASN A 255 25.81 18.77 4.41
N SER A 256 25.19 19.01 3.24
CA SER A 256 25.74 18.60 1.93
C SER A 256 26.01 17.09 1.80
N ASP A 257 25.38 16.25 2.63
CA ASP A 257 25.40 14.79 2.48
C ASP A 257 24.24 14.36 1.58
N TYR A 258 24.54 13.55 0.58
CA TYR A 258 23.59 13.14 -0.43
C TYR A 258 23.43 11.62 -0.39
N TRP A 259 22.23 11.18 -0.02
CA TRP A 259 21.85 9.77 0.00
C TRP A 259 20.87 9.50 -1.12
N LEU A 260 21.33 8.75 -2.12
CA LEU A 260 20.48 8.25 -3.18
C LEU A 260 19.99 6.86 -2.80
N VAL A 261 18.67 6.72 -2.67
CA VAL A 261 18.03 5.44 -2.37
C VAL A 261 17.37 4.93 -3.63
N VAL A 262 17.74 3.72 -4.05
CA VAL A 262 17.05 2.97 -5.09
C VAL A 262 16.16 1.96 -4.39
N ARG A 263 14.88 1.91 -4.76
CA ARG A 263 13.90 0.93 -4.26
C ARG A 263 13.35 0.11 -5.42
N SER A 264 13.48 -1.22 -5.35
CA SER A 264 12.93 -2.11 -6.36
C SER A 264 11.42 -2.32 -6.20
N PRO A 265 10.72 -2.78 -7.26
CA PRO A 265 9.32 -3.19 -7.15
C PRO A 265 9.06 -4.29 -6.12
N VAL A 266 10.05 -5.10 -5.72
CA VAL A 266 9.88 -6.10 -4.65
C VAL A 266 10.05 -5.53 -3.25
N GLY A 267 10.45 -4.27 -3.14
CA GLY A 267 10.64 -3.56 -1.86
C GLY A 267 12.03 -3.67 -1.27
N ASN A 268 13.02 -4.20 -2.00
CA ASN A 268 14.42 -4.10 -1.60
C ASN A 268 14.90 -2.68 -1.81
N GLU A 269 15.82 -2.25 -0.95
CA GLU A 269 16.40 -0.91 -1.00
C GLU A 269 17.92 -0.98 -0.90
N VAL A 270 18.57 -0.10 -1.65
CA VAL A 270 20.01 0.17 -1.53
C VAL A 270 20.20 1.67 -1.39
N SER A 271 20.97 2.07 -0.38
CA SER A 271 21.33 3.46 -0.12
C SER A 271 22.77 3.70 -0.56
N TYR A 272 22.96 4.72 -1.38
CA TYR A 272 24.25 5.14 -1.91
C TYR A 272 24.61 6.51 -1.36
N GLU A 273 25.75 6.61 -0.70
CA GLU A 273 26.35 7.89 -0.35
C GLU A 273 26.99 8.50 -1.60
N ILE A 274 26.50 9.66 -2.04
CA ILE A 274 27.15 10.46 -3.07
C ILE A 274 28.11 11.40 -2.34
N GLY A 275 29.39 11.01 -2.32
CA GLY A 275 30.43 11.78 -1.64
C GLY A 275 30.48 13.24 -2.11
N ALA A 276 30.65 14.17 -1.18
CA ALA A 276 30.69 15.61 -1.46
C ALA A 276 31.79 16.01 -2.46
N SER A 277 32.81 15.18 -2.65
CA SER A 277 33.86 15.37 -3.67
C SER A 277 33.35 15.27 -5.11
N LEU A 278 32.21 14.61 -5.34
CA LEU A 278 31.57 14.50 -6.65
C LEU A 278 30.70 15.72 -6.99
N LEU A 279 30.52 16.64 -6.03
CA LEU A 279 29.80 17.89 -6.25
C LEU A 279 30.63 18.81 -7.14
N LYS A 280 30.16 19.01 -8.36
CA LYS A 280 30.67 20.09 -9.21
C LYS A 280 30.09 21.40 -8.70
N LYS A 281 30.97 22.35 -8.38
CA LYS A 281 30.60 23.72 -7.99
C LYS A 281 30.02 24.49 -9.16
#